data_AF-A0A3N5W0F0-F1
#
_entry.id   AF-A0A3N5W0F0-F1
#
_cell.length_a   1.000
_cell.length_b   1.000
_cell.length_c   1.000
_cell.angle_alpha   90.00
_cell.angle_beta   90.00
_cell.angle_gamma   90.00
#
_symmetry.space_group_name_H-M   'P 1'
#
loop_
_entity.id
_entity.type
_entity.pdbx_description
1 polymer ?
#
loop_
_entity_poly.entity_id
_entity_poly.type
_entity_poly.pdbx_seq_one_letter_code
_entity_poly.pdbx_strand_id
1 'polypeptide(L)'
;MTAERPICLSLIVLAVLCGIPQAQAAAYTLTVTADHGSVTISPDKPQYDAGEIVRLIPRPETGYCFTGWSGSINSRHLVLQIAMNGDTAVTANFGRW
;
A
#
# COMPACT_ATOMS: atom_id res chain seq x y z
N MET A 1 24.15 55.11 -0.14
CA MET A 1 22.93 55.93 -0.07
C MET A 1 21.98 55.43 -1.17
N THR A 2 20.93 54.71 -0.75
CA THR A 2 19.59 54.58 -1.38
C THR A 2 19.53 54.04 -2.84
N ALA A 3 18.83 52.95 -3.19
CA ALA A 3 17.51 52.55 -2.73
C ALA A 3 17.24 51.04 -2.96
N GLU A 4 16.73 50.40 -1.92
CA GLU A 4 15.93 49.17 -1.98
C GLU A 4 14.61 49.41 -2.75
N ARG A 5 14.31 48.57 -3.75
CA ARG A 5 13.00 48.47 -4.42
C ARG A 5 12.38 47.11 -4.08
N PRO A 6 11.10 47.04 -3.70
CA PRO A 6 10.57 45.97 -2.88
C PRO A 6 10.36 44.66 -3.64
N ILE A 7 10.90 43.60 -3.04
CA ILE A 7 10.44 42.21 -2.95
C ILE A 7 9.07 41.97 -3.58
N CYS A 8 9.06 41.45 -4.82
CA CYS A 8 7.87 40.86 -5.40
C CYS A 8 7.59 39.55 -4.65
N LEU A 9 6.67 39.63 -3.70
CA LEU A 9 6.09 38.56 -2.91
C LEU A 9 5.32 37.56 -3.83
N SER A 10 6.04 36.83 -4.66
CA SER A 10 5.51 35.68 -5.40
C SER A 10 6.55 34.56 -5.39
N LEU A 11 6.45 33.75 -4.33
CA LEU A 11 6.80 32.32 -4.31
C LEU A 11 8.29 31.95 -4.50
N ILE A 12 9.02 31.91 -3.37
CA ILE A 12 9.73 30.71 -2.87
C ILE A 12 10.16 29.69 -3.96
N VAL A 13 11.46 29.66 -4.24
CA VAL A 13 12.33 28.46 -4.35
C VAL A 13 11.83 27.26 -5.19
N LEU A 14 12.70 26.77 -6.09
CA LEU A 14 13.14 25.37 -6.21
C LEU A 14 13.02 24.75 -7.63
N ALA A 15 14.16 24.77 -8.32
CA ALA A 15 14.75 23.61 -9.01
C ALA A 15 14.01 22.89 -10.19
N VAL A 16 14.71 22.95 -11.34
CA VAL A 16 14.96 21.88 -12.33
C VAL A 16 14.05 21.77 -13.57
N LEU A 17 14.70 22.04 -14.72
CA LEU A 17 14.31 21.88 -16.12
C LEU A 17 14.64 20.49 -16.69
N CYS A 18 14.10 19.40 -16.16
CA CYS A 18 14.18 18.11 -16.87
C CYS A 18 12.98 17.27 -16.51
N GLY A 19 12.37 16.59 -17.48
CA GLY A 19 11.18 15.77 -17.32
C GLY A 19 11.42 14.58 -16.38
N ILE A 20 11.49 14.86 -15.08
CA ILE A 20 11.26 13.87 -14.05
C ILE A 20 9.82 13.41 -14.34
N PRO A 21 9.57 12.13 -14.66
CA PRO A 21 8.24 11.61 -14.38
C PRO A 21 8.07 11.91 -12.90
N GLN A 22 7.22 12.88 -12.56
CA GLN A 22 6.73 12.97 -11.21
C GLN A 22 6.13 11.59 -11.02
N ALA A 23 6.81 10.74 -10.24
CA ALA A 23 6.22 9.53 -9.74
C ALA A 23 5.04 10.06 -8.94
N GLN A 24 3.91 10.19 -9.64
CA GLN A 24 2.65 10.65 -9.10
C GLN A 24 2.51 9.79 -7.86
N ALA A 25 2.41 10.42 -6.68
CA ALA A 25 2.18 9.71 -5.44
C ALA A 25 0.82 9.02 -5.59
N ALA A 26 0.86 7.83 -6.20
CA ALA A 26 -0.29 7.02 -6.51
C ALA A 26 -0.52 6.24 -5.22
N ALA A 27 -1.50 6.72 -4.46
CA ALA A 27 -1.92 6.11 -3.23
C ALA A 27 -2.92 5.01 -3.58
N TYR A 28 -2.52 3.76 -3.36
CA TYR A 28 -3.32 2.58 -3.67
C TYR A 28 -4.00 2.04 -2.42
N THR A 29 -5.16 1.45 -2.62
CA THR A 29 -5.95 0.80 -1.58
C THR A 29 -5.70 -0.71 -1.56
N LEU A 30 -5.52 -1.27 -0.37
CA LEU A 30 -5.46 -2.70 -0.15
C LEU A 30 -6.73 -3.16 0.55
N THR A 31 -7.54 -3.94 -0.15
CA THR A 31 -8.73 -4.57 0.43
C THR A 31 -8.39 -6.00 0.81
N VAL A 32 -8.47 -6.33 2.10
CA VAL A 32 -8.27 -7.70 2.59
C VAL A 32 -9.58 -8.24 3.12
N THR A 33 -10.01 -9.39 2.60
CA THR A 33 -11.17 -10.12 3.08
C THR A 33 -10.71 -11.41 3.74
N ALA A 34 -11.31 -11.78 4.86
CA ALA A 34 -11.07 -13.04 5.55
C ALA A 34 -12.41 -13.54 6.09
N ASP A 35 -12.68 -14.82 5.90
CA ASP A 35 -13.87 -15.49 6.45
C ASP A 35 -13.40 -16.68 7.30
N HIS A 36 -13.90 -16.81 8.54
CA HIS A 36 -13.43 -17.80 9.52
C HIS A 36 -11.95 -17.63 9.94
N GLY A 37 -11.47 -16.39 9.95
CA GLY A 37 -10.11 -16.02 10.29
C GLY A 37 -9.92 -14.50 10.28
N SER A 38 -8.73 -14.06 10.65
CA SER A 38 -8.30 -12.67 10.53
C SER A 38 -6.97 -12.59 9.77
N VAL A 39 -6.60 -11.39 9.32
CA VAL A 39 -5.30 -11.16 8.66
C VAL A 39 -4.59 -10.03 9.39
N THR A 40 -3.35 -10.27 9.79
CA THR A 40 -2.46 -9.22 10.27
C THR A 40 -1.80 -8.53 9.07
N ILE A 41 -1.95 -7.21 8.98
CA ILE A 41 -1.42 -6.35 7.92
C ILE A 41 -0.28 -5.51 8.49
N SER A 42 0.84 -5.37 7.76
CA SER A 42 1.98 -4.55 8.21
C SER A 42 2.75 -3.99 7.01
N PRO A 43 2.88 -2.65 6.88
CA PRO A 43 2.19 -1.63 7.68
C PRO A 43 0.67 -1.68 7.44
N ASP A 44 -0.13 -1.38 8.47
CA ASP A 44 -1.60 -1.27 8.35
C ASP A 44 -1.98 0.18 8.11
N LYS A 45 -2.27 0.52 6.86
CA LYS A 45 -2.61 1.88 6.41
C LYS A 45 -3.88 1.84 5.55
N PRO A 46 -4.66 2.94 5.53
CA PRO A 46 -5.79 3.06 4.61
C PRO A 46 -5.35 3.16 3.14
N GLN A 47 -4.15 3.70 2.88
CA GLN A 47 -3.56 3.84 1.56
C GLN A 47 -2.04 3.62 1.61
N TYR A 48 -1.48 3.18 0.49
CA TYR A 48 -0.07 2.83 0.34
C TYR A 48 0.53 3.51 -0.87
N ASP A 49 1.78 3.95 -0.77
CA ASP A 49 2.48 4.53 -1.90
C ASP A 49 2.86 3.46 -2.94
N ALA A 50 3.05 3.90 -4.18
CA ALA A 50 3.51 3.03 -5.26
C ALA A 50 4.85 2.35 -4.91
N GLY A 51 4.90 1.02 -5.02
CA GLY A 51 6.06 0.20 -4.69
C GLY A 51 6.24 -0.09 -3.19
N GLU A 52 5.35 0.42 -2.32
CA GLU A 52 5.38 0.07 -0.90
C GLU A 52 5.08 -1.42 -0.71
N ILE A 53 5.82 -2.07 0.19
CA ILE A 53 5.68 -3.51 0.45
C ILE A 53 4.81 -3.71 1.69
N VAL A 54 3.65 -4.33 1.49
CA VAL A 54 2.72 -4.71 2.55
C VAL A 54 2.85 -6.19 2.83
N ARG A 55 2.96 -6.55 4.10
CA ARG A 55 3.04 -7.93 4.58
C ARG A 55 1.72 -8.36 5.19
N LEU A 56 1.18 -9.48 4.71
CA LEU A 56 -0.03 -10.11 5.18
C LEU A 56 0.28 -11.47 5.83
N ILE A 57 -0.32 -11.72 6.99
CA ILE A 57 -0.20 -12.98 7.73
C ILE A 57 -1.60 -13.43 8.14
N PRO A 58 -2.08 -14.60 7.69
CA PRO A 58 -3.40 -15.09 8.07
C PRO A 58 -3.35 -15.69 9.47
N ARG A 59 -4.41 -15.47 10.24
CA ARG A 59 -4.63 -16.03 11.57
C ARG A 59 -5.96 -16.78 11.56
N PRO A 60 -5.94 -18.11 11.41
CA PRO A 60 -7.17 -18.89 11.42
C PRO A 60 -7.87 -18.81 12.79
N GLU A 61 -9.20 -18.87 12.78
CA GLU A 61 -9.97 -19.10 14.00
C GLU A 61 -9.87 -20.56 14.45
N THR A 62 -10.24 -20.82 15.72
CA THR A 62 -10.32 -22.18 16.26
C THR A 62 -11.27 -23.03 15.42
N GLY A 63 -10.78 -24.19 14.94
CA GLY A 63 -11.58 -25.06 14.07
C GLY A 63 -11.31 -24.89 12.57
N TYR A 64 -10.43 -23.96 12.19
CA TYR A 64 -10.06 -23.71 10.80
C TYR A 64 -8.54 -23.73 10.58
N CYS A 65 -8.13 -24.01 9.36
CA CYS A 65 -6.77 -23.92 8.86
C CYS A 65 -6.72 -23.01 7.63
N PHE A 66 -5.63 -22.27 7.46
CA PHE A 66 -5.44 -21.45 6.27
C PHE A 66 -5.22 -22.33 5.04
N THR A 67 -6.01 -22.14 3.98
CA THR A 67 -5.95 -22.93 2.75
C THR A 67 -5.29 -22.19 1.60
N GLY A 68 -5.29 -20.85 1.62
CA GLY A 68 -4.60 -20.04 0.62
C GLY A 68 -5.17 -18.62 0.47
N TRP A 69 -4.42 -17.80 -0.25
CA TRP A 69 -4.82 -16.48 -0.74
C TRP A 69 -5.45 -16.60 -2.12
N SER A 70 -6.48 -15.78 -2.39
CA SER A 70 -7.09 -15.62 -3.70
C SER A 70 -7.42 -14.15 -4.00
N GLY A 71 -7.87 -13.87 -5.23
CA GLY A 71 -8.21 -12.51 -5.69
C GLY A 71 -7.15 -11.98 -6.65
N SER A 72 -6.63 -10.78 -6.38
CA SER A 72 -5.51 -10.20 -7.14
C SER A 72 -4.25 -11.06 -7.08
N ILE A 73 -4.03 -11.79 -5.99
CA ILE A 73 -2.89 -12.67 -5.81
C ILE A 73 -3.38 -14.04 -5.33
N ASN A 74 -2.98 -15.08 -6.05
CA ASN A 74 -3.30 -16.46 -5.72
C ASN A 74 -2.02 -17.14 -5.22
N SER A 75 -1.98 -17.51 -3.95
CA SER A 75 -0.80 -18.10 -3.32
C SER A 75 -1.19 -18.97 -2.13
N ARG A 76 -0.39 -19.98 -1.81
CA ARG A 76 -0.56 -20.80 -0.60
C ARG A 76 0.45 -20.45 0.50
N HIS A 77 1.22 -19.38 0.31
CA HIS A 77 2.24 -18.97 1.26
C HIS A 77 1.59 -18.44 2.54
N LEU A 78 2.06 -18.89 3.70
CA LEU A 78 1.59 -18.40 5.00
C LEU A 78 1.89 -16.92 5.24
N VAL A 79 2.87 -16.36 4.55
CA VAL A 79 3.20 -14.94 4.59
C VAL A 79 3.18 -14.44 3.16
N LEU A 80 2.36 -13.43 2.90
CA LEU A 80 2.27 -12.79 1.59
C LEU A 80 2.89 -11.40 1.67
N GLN A 81 3.76 -11.08 0.72
CA GLN A 81 4.31 -9.73 0.53
C GLN A 81 3.78 -9.18 -0.78
N ILE A 82 3.19 -8.00 -0.72
CA ILE A 82 2.54 -7.33 -1.84
C ILE A 82 3.25 -6.01 -2.07
N ALA A 83 3.80 -5.82 -3.27
CA ALA A 83 4.22 -4.51 -3.72
C ALA A 83 3.00 -3.76 -4.27
N MET A 84 2.65 -2.63 -3.67
CA MET A 84 1.47 -1.84 -4.04
C MET A 84 1.74 -1.09 -5.34
N ASN A 85 1.37 -1.68 -6.47
CA ASN A 85 1.49 -1.08 -7.80
C ASN A 85 0.11 -0.70 -8.41
N GLY A 86 -0.95 -0.88 -7.63
CA GLY A 86 -2.34 -0.75 -8.04
C GLY A 86 -3.26 -1.08 -6.86
N ASP A 87 -4.53 -0.67 -6.96
CA ASP A 87 -5.55 -1.13 -6.02
C ASP A 87 -5.60 -2.66 -6.05
N THR A 88 -5.49 -3.27 -4.88
CA THR A 88 -5.31 -4.72 -4.75
C THR A 88 -6.37 -5.26 -3.80
N ALA A 89 -7.02 -6.35 -4.20
CA ALA A 89 -8.00 -7.05 -3.37
C ALA A 89 -7.55 -8.50 -3.15
N VAL A 90 -7.35 -8.88 -1.90
CA VAL A 90 -6.89 -10.23 -1.53
C VAL A 90 -7.84 -10.85 -0.53
N THR A 91 -8.17 -12.11 -0.74
CA THR A 91 -8.99 -12.92 0.17
C THR A 91 -8.15 -13.99 0.83
N ALA A 92 -8.16 -14.06 2.16
CA ALA A 92 -7.64 -15.17 2.94
C ALA A 92 -8.71 -16.26 3.04
N ASN A 93 -8.41 -17.45 2.53
CA ASN A 93 -9.31 -18.60 2.58
C ASN A 93 -8.92 -19.49 3.76
N PHE A 94 -9.94 -19.93 4.49
CA PHE A 94 -9.81 -20.82 5.62
C PHE A 94 -10.75 -22.01 5.44
N GLY A 95 -10.24 -23.22 5.64
CA GLY A 95 -10.99 -24.47 5.54
C GLY A 95 -11.05 -25.15 6.91
N ARG A 96 -12.11 -25.91 7.17
CA ARG A 96 -12.12 -26.78 8.36
C ARG A 96 -11.14 -27.93 8.16
N TRP A 97 -10.35 -28.18 9.19
CA TRP A 97 -9.49 -29.37 9.32
C TRP A 97 -10.25 -30.58 9.87
#